data_AF-A0A497G400-F1
#
_entry.id   AF-A0A497G400-F1
#
_cell.length_a   1.000
_cell.length_b   1.000
_cell.length_c   1.000
_cell.angle_alpha   90.00
_cell.angle_beta   90.00
_cell.angle_gamma   90.00
#
_symmetry.space_group_name_H-M   'P 1'
#
loop_
_entity.id
_entity.type
_entity.pdbx_description
1 polymer ?
#
loop_
_entity_poly.entity_id
_entity_poly.type
_entity_poly.pdbx_seq_one_letter_code
_entity_poly.pdbx_strand_id
1 'polypeptide(L)'
;MFDKAFQLSIMIFSSLMVAQLFSRFLFEKKFYRKSNFILLFLTLITTMYRLEPAPFDMALSLLTPPFRLEYLMTVIIAFLPFLIPVAILFIRGETWLLSETVVRFMKRRPLRTLLNIITITLLLSALVGVTSISPVKTVYSIKIAPSPPETLKKEKLYILCYKKYFWKTTTEYSIQREEIEPITLELKVGFLSLFKTPVDTASFLWVKGYADSKEISILITSTEFLQKYLSEAVDLSKNDSREVYVSRNLSANKIVIPFTNTMLTPSGVFTIKSSIALSRELKIFDKRPDVIIDIEELSPLELLNLIDAGTTEYIIVATKEKIEVSKLAKFIKKFSTEYTSGAQAVVETPLVYQVDSTGVIEYFTIGTYYSLTGELTYFSFSAIMIAVVLFSTILGSVYERSKEYSTISCLGASPRTIYFLMFLEGAYLASLSGSAALFTSLPFLKQVAALKSSSDISSAFFISLGVSYLSVIASYLALRLKGILAVTPSRTEKYTAERGKHGGEFEVPIKIHDWNNFKRFLKGIEGKHVEAGIKILKVTEENGKLKALVACGIEREALYIFTLTHLGESVKIEVAGEKTWTAEHSRLYDLAVRKFRKLALKYTLKTSQPYTPKSS
;
A
#
# COMPACT_ATOMS: atom_id res chain seq x y z
N MET A 1 8.16 3.38 -16.81
CA MET A 1 8.58 4.66 -17.43
C MET A 1 7.92 5.85 -16.76
N PHE A 2 6.58 5.99 -16.78
CA PHE A 2 5.89 7.04 -16.02
C PHE A 2 6.23 7.03 -14.52
N ASP A 3 6.31 5.83 -13.92
CA ASP A 3 6.71 5.65 -12.52
C ASP A 3 8.07 6.30 -12.19
N LYS A 4 9.12 6.03 -12.98
CA LYS A 4 10.45 6.64 -12.80
C LYS A 4 10.45 8.16 -13.02
N ALA A 5 9.69 8.67 -13.99
CA ALA A 5 9.53 10.11 -14.20
C ALA A 5 8.79 10.79 -13.04
N PHE A 6 7.77 10.13 -12.49
CA PHE A 6 7.04 10.57 -11.32
C PHE A 6 7.93 10.59 -10.07
N GLN A 7 8.72 9.53 -9.85
CA GLN A 7 9.73 9.46 -8.79
C GLN A 7 10.72 10.63 -8.87
N LEU A 8 11.29 10.88 -10.05
CA LEU A 8 12.19 12.02 -10.28
C LEU A 8 11.53 13.36 -9.91
N SER A 9 10.28 13.57 -10.33
CA SER A 9 9.54 14.81 -10.04
C SER A 9 9.35 15.03 -8.54
N ILE A 10 9.00 13.96 -7.83
CA ILE A 10 8.85 13.93 -6.37
C ILE A 10 10.18 14.18 -5.66
N MET A 11 11.26 13.57 -6.11
CA MET A 11 12.60 13.69 -5.51
C MET A 11 13.09 15.13 -5.61
N ILE A 12 12.95 15.75 -6.77
CA ILE A 12 13.34 17.15 -6.99
C ILE A 12 12.43 18.09 -6.19
N PHE A 13 11.11 17.88 -6.21
CA PHE A 13 10.16 18.74 -5.50
C PHE A 13 10.36 18.67 -3.98
N SER A 14 10.48 17.46 -3.42
CA SER A 14 10.70 17.26 -1.98
C SER A 14 12.03 17.87 -1.53
N SER A 15 13.11 17.63 -2.29
CA SER A 15 14.43 18.22 -2.01
C SER A 15 14.38 19.75 -2.05
N LEU A 16 13.66 20.33 -3.00
CA LEU A 16 13.48 21.77 -3.13
C LEU A 16 12.75 22.36 -1.92
N MET A 17 11.64 21.74 -1.52
CA MET A 17 10.82 22.19 -0.39
C MET A 17 11.56 22.07 0.95
N VAL A 18 12.26 20.95 1.18
CA VAL A 18 13.08 20.74 2.38
C VAL A 18 14.24 21.72 2.43
N ALA A 19 14.97 21.93 1.32
CA ALA A 19 16.04 22.91 1.27
C ALA A 19 15.53 24.34 1.53
N GLN A 20 14.36 24.71 0.97
CA GLN A 20 13.74 26.01 1.21
C GLN A 20 13.34 26.19 2.68
N LEU A 21 12.81 25.15 3.31
CA LEU A 21 12.43 25.15 4.72
C LEU A 21 13.64 25.28 5.64
N PHE A 22 14.64 24.40 5.49
CA PHE A 22 15.81 24.37 6.39
C PHE A 22 16.69 25.61 6.26
N SER A 23 16.93 26.09 5.03
CA SER A 23 17.71 27.32 4.81
C SER A 23 17.12 28.53 5.54
N ARG A 24 15.79 28.60 5.64
CA ARG A 24 15.05 29.67 6.34
C ARG A 24 14.88 29.41 7.83
N PHE A 25 14.85 28.14 8.22
CA PHE A 25 14.76 27.76 9.62
C PHE A 25 16.07 28.06 10.35
N LEU A 26 17.21 27.72 9.74
CA LEU A 26 18.55 27.78 10.35
C LEU A 26 19.25 29.14 10.22
N PHE A 27 19.01 29.90 9.14
CA PHE A 27 19.77 31.13 8.87
C PHE A 27 18.87 32.37 8.88
N GLU A 28 19.27 33.41 9.63
CA GLU A 28 18.53 34.69 9.67
C GLU A 28 18.97 35.66 8.57
N LYS A 29 20.27 35.71 8.26
CA LYS A 29 20.84 36.63 7.26
C LYS A 29 20.54 36.19 5.83
N LYS A 30 20.09 37.15 4.99
CA LYS A 30 19.63 36.93 3.60
C LYS A 30 20.67 36.25 2.69
N PHE A 31 21.95 36.59 2.84
CA PHE A 31 23.04 36.02 2.05
C PHE A 31 23.24 34.52 2.35
N TYR A 32 23.40 34.19 3.64
CA TYR A 32 23.57 32.80 4.10
C TYR A 32 22.36 31.92 3.75
N ARG A 33 21.14 32.46 3.77
CA ARG A 33 19.94 31.74 3.32
C ARG A 33 20.06 31.23 1.88
N LYS A 34 20.50 32.08 0.93
CA LYS A 34 20.59 31.72 -0.49
C LYS A 34 21.70 30.70 -0.75
N SER A 35 22.88 30.92 -0.17
CA SER A 35 24.01 30.01 -0.32
C SER A 35 23.71 28.63 0.27
N ASN A 36 23.17 28.59 1.49
CA ASN A 36 22.85 27.32 2.16
C ASN A 36 21.64 26.61 1.54
N PHE A 37 20.69 27.35 0.95
CA PHE A 37 19.63 26.73 0.16
C PHE A 37 20.19 25.88 -0.99
N ILE A 38 21.12 26.45 -1.78
CA ILE A 38 21.75 25.74 -2.91
C ILE A 38 22.53 24.52 -2.40
N LEU A 39 23.32 24.70 -1.34
CA LEU A 39 24.10 23.62 -0.74
C LEU A 39 23.19 22.48 -0.24
N LEU A 40 22.17 22.80 0.56
CA LEU A 40 21.23 21.83 1.09
C LEU A 40 20.49 21.08 -0.03
N PHE A 41 20.05 21.81 -1.06
CA PHE A 41 19.38 21.21 -2.21
C PHE A 41 20.27 20.22 -2.96
N LEU A 42 21.54 20.59 -3.23
CA LEU A 42 22.52 19.70 -3.85
C LEU A 42 22.81 18.47 -2.98
N THR A 43 22.94 18.64 -1.67
CA THR A 43 23.15 17.51 -0.75
C THR A 43 21.96 16.55 -0.74
N LEU A 44 20.72 17.05 -0.77
CA LEU A 44 19.53 16.22 -0.81
C LEU A 44 19.36 15.50 -2.15
N ILE A 45 19.63 16.17 -3.27
CA ILE A 45 19.60 15.51 -4.59
C ILE A 45 20.66 14.41 -4.69
N THR A 46 21.87 14.66 -4.20
CA THR A 46 22.96 13.67 -4.26
C THR A 46 22.69 12.47 -3.34
N THR A 47 22.08 12.66 -2.16
CA THR A 47 21.63 11.52 -1.34
C THR A 47 20.52 10.73 -2.02
N MET A 48 19.57 11.42 -2.65
CA MET A 48 18.48 10.78 -3.40
C MET A 48 18.99 9.99 -4.62
N TYR A 49 20.00 10.51 -5.35
CA TYR A 49 20.67 9.78 -6.44
C TYR A 49 21.37 8.50 -5.95
N ARG A 50 22.04 8.56 -4.79
CA ARG A 50 22.67 7.37 -4.19
C ARG A 50 21.65 6.31 -3.76
N LEU A 51 20.44 6.71 -3.40
CA LEU A 51 19.37 5.80 -2.99
C LEU A 51 18.68 5.14 -4.19
N GLU A 52 18.42 5.90 -5.25
CA GLU A 52 17.83 5.38 -6.48
C GLU A 52 18.37 6.13 -7.70
N PRO A 53 19.35 5.56 -8.44
CA PRO A 53 19.94 6.24 -9.60
C PRO A 53 19.05 6.19 -10.85
N ALA A 54 18.21 5.17 -10.99
CA ALA A 54 17.45 4.91 -12.22
C ALA A 54 16.55 6.08 -12.70
N PRO A 55 15.83 6.83 -11.82
CA PRO A 55 15.10 8.04 -12.23
C PRO A 55 16.00 9.14 -12.81
N PHE A 56 17.22 9.30 -12.30
CA PHE A 56 18.17 10.31 -12.78
C PHE A 56 18.85 9.87 -14.07
N ASP A 57 19.17 8.58 -14.22
CA ASP A 57 19.74 8.05 -15.46
C ASP A 57 18.73 8.19 -16.60
N MET A 58 17.43 8.02 -16.32
CA MET A 58 16.34 8.34 -17.25
C MET A 58 16.26 9.84 -17.59
N ALA A 59 16.55 10.72 -16.63
CA ALA A 59 16.62 12.16 -16.90
C ALA A 59 17.85 12.52 -17.75
N LEU A 60 18.98 11.85 -17.52
CA LEU A 60 20.21 12.06 -18.28
C LEU A 60 20.10 11.52 -19.70
N SER A 61 19.31 10.46 -19.91
CA SER A 61 18.99 9.94 -21.24
C SER A 61 18.10 10.88 -22.08
N LEU A 62 17.45 11.88 -21.46
CA LEU A 62 16.81 12.98 -22.20
C LEU A 62 17.82 13.99 -22.77
N LEU A 63 19.01 14.08 -22.20
CA LEU A 63 20.07 15.01 -22.60
C LEU A 63 21.07 14.36 -23.56
N THR A 64 21.03 13.03 -23.70
CA THR A 64 21.95 12.26 -24.55
C THR A 64 21.20 11.65 -25.75
N PRO A 65 21.74 11.73 -26.97
CA PRO A 65 21.10 11.13 -28.15
C PRO A 65 20.99 9.60 -28.04
N PRO A 66 19.91 8.97 -28.54
CA PRO A 66 18.82 9.55 -29.30
C PRO A 66 17.70 10.12 -28.41
N PHE A 67 17.36 11.40 -28.65
CA PHE A 67 16.24 12.07 -27.97
C PHE A 67 14.92 11.35 -28.27
N ARG A 68 14.25 10.79 -27.26
CA ARG A 68 12.89 10.25 -27.42
C ARG A 68 11.87 11.24 -26.89
N LEU A 69 11.05 11.78 -27.79
CA LEU A 69 9.97 12.74 -27.46
C LEU A 69 8.99 12.19 -26.40
N GLU A 70 8.80 10.87 -26.38
CA GLU A 70 7.97 10.15 -25.40
C GLU A 70 8.48 10.33 -23.96
N TYR A 71 9.81 10.36 -23.75
CA TYR A 71 10.41 10.62 -22.44
C TYR A 71 10.15 12.06 -21.99
N LEU A 72 10.23 13.02 -22.92
CA LEU A 72 9.99 14.43 -22.61
C LEU A 72 8.52 14.66 -22.19
N MET A 73 7.58 14.09 -22.96
CA MET A 73 6.14 14.18 -22.67
C MET A 73 5.81 13.57 -21.30
N THR A 74 6.33 12.38 -20.98
CA THR A 74 6.09 11.73 -19.69
C THR A 74 6.68 12.51 -18.52
N VAL A 75 7.86 13.11 -18.66
CA VAL A 75 8.44 13.99 -17.64
C VAL A 75 7.61 15.26 -17.46
N ILE A 76 7.17 15.92 -18.53
CA ILE A 76 6.33 17.12 -18.44
C ILE A 76 5.01 16.80 -17.72
N ILE A 77 4.34 15.70 -18.09
CA ILE A 77 3.09 15.27 -17.46
C ILE A 77 3.29 14.94 -15.98
N ALA A 78 4.37 14.22 -15.65
CA ALA A 78 4.70 13.86 -14.26
C ALA A 78 5.02 15.09 -13.39
N PHE A 79 5.68 16.10 -13.97
CA PHE A 79 6.00 17.35 -13.28
C PHE A 79 4.84 18.34 -13.19
N LEU A 80 3.85 18.26 -14.08
CA LEU A 80 2.73 19.20 -14.17
C LEU A 80 2.02 19.49 -12.82
N PRO A 81 1.66 18.50 -11.98
CA PRO A 81 1.03 18.77 -10.68
C PRO A 81 1.93 19.53 -9.69
N PHE A 82 3.25 19.45 -9.85
CA PHE A 82 4.23 20.14 -9.01
C PHE A 82 4.66 21.49 -9.61
N LEU A 83 4.72 21.59 -10.94
CA LEU A 83 5.09 22.81 -11.68
C LEU A 83 4.00 23.87 -11.64
N ILE A 84 2.71 23.52 -11.72
CA ILE A 84 1.63 24.51 -11.75
C ILE A 84 1.63 25.38 -10.47
N PRO A 85 1.65 24.81 -9.25
CA PRO A 85 1.71 25.62 -8.03
C PRO A 85 3.00 26.45 -7.95
N VAL A 86 4.14 25.87 -8.32
CA VAL A 86 5.47 26.50 -8.26
C VAL A 86 5.61 27.63 -9.29
N ALA A 87 5.15 27.44 -10.52
CA ALA A 87 5.18 28.45 -11.58
C ALA A 87 4.28 29.63 -11.24
N ILE A 88 3.06 29.37 -10.74
CA ILE A 88 2.17 30.44 -10.27
C ILE A 88 2.79 31.23 -9.12
N LEU A 89 3.52 30.55 -8.26
CA LEU A 89 4.28 31.12 -7.16
C LEU A 89 5.46 31.99 -7.66
N PHE A 90 6.24 31.54 -8.64
CA PHE A 90 7.41 32.28 -9.17
C PHE A 90 7.05 33.51 -10.02
N ILE A 91 5.94 33.49 -10.77
CA ILE A 91 5.53 34.58 -11.69
C ILE A 91 5.36 35.94 -10.98
N ARG A 92 5.09 35.97 -9.67
CA ARG A 92 4.87 37.21 -8.90
C ARG A 92 6.01 37.64 -7.98
N GLY A 93 7.06 36.84 -7.80
CA GLY A 93 8.15 37.15 -6.87
C GLY A 93 7.78 37.16 -5.37
N GLU A 94 6.52 36.94 -5.02
CA GLU A 94 6.00 36.94 -3.64
C GLU A 94 6.28 35.63 -2.87
N THR A 95 6.76 34.59 -3.56
CA THR A 95 7.14 33.29 -2.96
C THR A 95 8.01 33.44 -1.74
N TRP A 96 8.96 34.36 -1.82
CA TRP A 96 9.93 34.55 -0.76
C TRP A 96 9.26 35.03 0.52
N LEU A 97 8.29 35.94 0.42
CA LEU A 97 7.57 36.47 1.57
C LEU A 97 6.59 35.44 2.12
N LEU A 98 5.84 34.76 1.25
CA LEU A 98 4.86 33.74 1.67
C LEU A 98 5.52 32.58 2.42
N SER A 99 6.61 32.04 1.89
CA SER A 99 7.36 30.97 2.55
C SER A 99 7.99 31.42 3.88
N GLU A 100 8.38 32.69 4.02
CA GLU A 100 8.84 33.21 5.32
C GLU A 100 7.70 33.28 6.34
N THR A 101 6.52 33.71 5.93
CA THR A 101 5.32 33.73 6.78
C THR A 101 4.96 32.32 7.25
N VAL A 102 4.99 31.33 6.35
CA VAL A 102 4.74 29.93 6.71
C VAL A 102 5.78 29.41 7.70
N VAL A 103 7.07 29.68 7.49
CA VAL A 103 8.13 29.27 8.43
C VAL A 103 7.93 29.89 9.81
N ARG A 104 7.52 31.16 9.88
CA ARG A 104 7.17 31.82 11.15
C ARG A 104 5.96 31.17 11.81
N PHE A 105 4.96 30.73 11.04
CA PHE A 105 3.80 30.01 11.56
C PHE A 105 4.15 28.65 12.14
N MET A 106 5.12 27.94 11.55
CA MET A 106 5.61 26.69 12.12
C MET A 106 6.43 26.95 13.40
N LYS A 107 7.33 27.95 13.38
CA LYS A 107 8.15 28.32 14.55
C LYS A 107 7.32 28.77 15.76
N ARG A 108 6.16 29.40 15.55
CA ARG A 108 5.27 29.85 16.64
C ARG A 108 4.59 28.69 17.38
N ARG A 109 4.46 27.51 16.78
CA ARG A 109 3.77 26.35 17.37
C ARG A 109 4.59 25.08 17.20
N PRO A 110 5.79 25.03 17.80
CA PRO A 110 6.76 23.98 17.52
C PRO A 110 6.23 22.58 17.88
N LEU A 111 5.50 22.46 18.99
CA LEU A 111 4.96 21.18 19.46
C LEU A 111 3.93 20.60 18.50
N ARG A 112 3.02 21.43 17.97
CA ARG A 112 2.01 20.98 17.01
C ARG A 112 2.62 20.61 15.67
N THR A 113 3.54 21.44 15.16
CA THR A 113 4.21 21.13 13.90
C THR A 113 5.02 19.86 14.00
N LEU A 114 5.69 19.65 15.14
CA LEU A 114 6.44 18.43 15.42
C LEU A 114 5.51 17.21 15.50
N LEU A 115 4.38 17.33 16.19
CA LEU A 115 3.38 16.24 16.25
C LEU A 115 2.87 15.88 14.86
N ASN A 116 2.48 16.87 14.04
CA ASN A 116 2.05 16.63 12.66
C ASN A 116 3.15 15.95 11.83
N ILE A 117 4.41 16.40 11.94
CA ILE A 117 5.54 15.78 11.23
C ILE A 117 5.69 14.33 11.66
N ILE A 118 5.67 14.03 12.97
CA ILE A 118 5.80 12.67 13.49
C ILE A 118 4.64 11.79 13.01
N THR A 119 3.40 12.28 13.09
CA THR A 119 2.21 11.53 12.64
C THR A 119 2.31 11.18 11.16
N ILE A 120 2.63 12.15 10.30
CA ILE A 120 2.77 11.88 8.86
C ILE A 120 3.94 10.92 8.60
N THR A 121 5.06 11.08 9.31
CA THR A 121 6.25 10.23 9.20
C THR A 121 5.95 8.78 9.55
N LEU A 122 5.23 8.54 10.67
CA LEU A 122 4.83 7.20 11.11
C LEU A 122 3.86 6.55 10.13
N LEU A 123 2.84 7.29 9.67
CA LEU A 123 1.89 6.79 8.69
C LEU A 123 2.57 6.44 7.36
N LEU A 124 3.45 7.31 6.87
CA LEU A 124 4.25 7.03 5.68
C LEU A 124 5.15 5.81 5.88
N SER A 125 5.84 5.71 7.02
CA SER A 125 6.70 4.55 7.32
C SER A 125 5.90 3.25 7.35
N ALA A 126 4.68 3.27 7.91
CA ALA A 126 3.78 2.13 7.91
C ALA A 126 3.29 1.77 6.50
N LEU A 127 2.93 2.76 5.67
CA LEU A 127 2.56 2.52 4.27
C LEU A 127 3.70 1.86 3.51
N VAL A 128 4.90 2.40 3.64
CA VAL A 128 6.11 1.87 3.00
C VAL A 128 6.42 0.46 3.49
N GLY A 129 6.25 0.20 4.79
CA GLY A 129 6.38 -1.14 5.36
C GLY A 129 5.42 -2.16 4.74
N VAL A 130 4.11 -1.86 4.77
CA VAL A 130 3.05 -2.73 4.23
C VAL A 130 3.21 -2.94 2.73
N THR A 131 3.56 -1.89 2.00
CA THR A 131 3.70 -1.93 0.54
C THR A 131 5.02 -2.53 0.08
N SER A 132 5.98 -2.74 0.99
CA SER A 132 7.23 -3.41 0.66
C SER A 132 7.15 -4.93 0.89
N ILE A 133 6.30 -5.42 1.79
CA ILE A 133 6.21 -6.84 2.17
C ILE A 133 5.14 -7.56 1.34
N SER A 134 5.50 -8.64 0.62
CA SER A 134 4.55 -9.48 -0.14
C SER A 134 4.82 -10.97 0.11
N PRO A 135 3.81 -11.80 0.38
CA PRO A 135 3.97 -13.25 0.39
C PRO A 135 4.15 -13.77 -1.05
N VAL A 136 5.34 -14.24 -1.40
CA VAL A 136 5.62 -14.87 -2.68
C VAL A 136 5.55 -16.40 -2.53
N LYS A 137 4.62 -17.01 -3.27
CA LYS A 137 4.56 -18.46 -3.49
C LYS A 137 5.49 -18.84 -4.63
N THR A 138 6.74 -19.20 -4.31
CA THR A 138 7.70 -19.67 -5.32
C THR A 138 8.33 -20.98 -4.91
N VAL A 139 8.68 -21.79 -5.93
CA VAL A 139 9.56 -22.93 -5.74
C VAL A 139 10.90 -22.39 -5.32
N TYR A 140 11.39 -22.84 -4.17
CA TYR A 140 12.69 -22.44 -3.66
C TYR A 140 13.65 -23.60 -3.75
N SER A 141 14.93 -23.24 -3.88
CA SER A 141 16.03 -24.18 -3.81
C SER A 141 16.96 -23.76 -2.68
N ILE A 142 17.09 -24.59 -1.65
CA ILE A 142 18.11 -24.38 -0.62
C ILE A 142 19.28 -25.32 -0.93
N LYS A 143 20.47 -24.73 -1.03
CA LYS A 143 21.74 -25.45 -1.09
C LYS A 143 22.11 -25.82 0.35
N ILE A 144 22.20 -27.10 0.64
CA ILE A 144 22.73 -27.58 1.91
C ILE A 144 24.25 -27.70 1.72
N ALA A 145 25.01 -27.23 2.72
CA ALA A 145 26.46 -27.04 2.68
C ALA A 145 27.26 -28.29 2.24
N PRO A 146 28.51 -28.11 1.73
CA PRO A 146 29.25 -29.14 1.03
C PRO A 146 30.02 -30.03 2.01
N SER A 147 29.71 -31.31 2.06
CA SER A 147 30.71 -32.33 2.37
C SER A 147 30.58 -33.40 1.29
N PRO A 148 31.59 -33.56 0.42
CA PRO A 148 31.51 -34.55 -0.62
C PRO A 148 31.48 -35.95 0.01
N PRO A 149 30.53 -36.82 -0.33
CA PRO A 149 30.90 -38.19 -0.57
C PRO A 149 31.68 -38.19 -1.91
N GLU A 150 32.94 -38.63 -1.91
CA GLU A 150 33.81 -38.73 -3.11
C GLU A 150 33.26 -39.73 -4.17
N THR A 151 32.06 -40.26 -3.97
CA THR A 151 31.51 -41.44 -4.63
C THR A 151 30.63 -41.18 -5.84
N LEU A 152 30.17 -39.95 -6.07
CA LEU A 152 29.31 -39.65 -7.21
C LEU A 152 30.13 -39.43 -8.47
N LYS A 153 30.53 -40.54 -9.10
CA LYS A 153 31.11 -40.57 -10.45
C LYS A 153 30.22 -39.76 -11.41
N LYS A 154 30.74 -38.67 -12.01
CA LYS A 154 30.32 -37.91 -13.23
C LYS A 154 28.82 -37.67 -13.54
N GLU A 155 27.90 -38.20 -12.76
CA GLU A 155 26.46 -38.34 -13.00
C GLU A 155 25.72 -37.65 -11.87
N LYS A 156 24.58 -37.04 -12.20
CA LYS A 156 23.73 -36.30 -11.26
C LYS A 156 22.59 -37.21 -10.83
N LEU A 157 22.33 -37.27 -9.53
CA LEU A 157 21.20 -38.03 -8.99
C LEU A 157 20.05 -37.07 -8.66
N TYR A 158 18.85 -37.45 -9.08
CA TYR A 158 17.61 -36.80 -8.68
C TYR A 158 16.76 -37.75 -7.85
N ILE A 159 16.36 -37.32 -6.65
CA ILE A 159 15.56 -38.12 -5.72
C ILE A 159 14.21 -37.42 -5.52
N LEU A 160 13.12 -38.13 -5.76
CA LEU A 160 11.76 -37.65 -5.54
C LEU A 160 11.20 -38.21 -4.23
N CYS A 161 10.60 -37.33 -3.44
CA CYS A 161 9.74 -37.65 -2.30
C CYS A 161 8.42 -36.87 -2.42
N TYR A 162 7.34 -37.36 -1.81
CA TYR A 162 6.11 -36.59 -1.65
C TYR A 162 5.95 -36.21 -0.18
N LYS A 163 5.87 -34.91 0.11
CA LYS A 163 5.82 -34.39 1.48
C LYS A 163 4.50 -33.69 1.76
N LYS A 164 4.02 -33.88 2.98
CA LYS A 164 2.88 -33.20 3.55
C LYS A 164 3.31 -32.30 4.70
N TYR A 165 3.01 -31.02 4.55
CA TYR A 165 3.29 -29.99 5.53
C TYR A 165 2.01 -29.61 6.28
N PHE A 166 2.01 -29.77 7.58
CA PHE A 166 0.95 -29.30 8.46
C PHE A 166 1.37 -28.00 9.12
N TRP A 167 0.60 -26.94 8.87
CA TRP A 167 0.76 -25.66 9.56
C TRP A 167 -0.29 -25.55 10.65
N LYS A 168 0.15 -25.62 11.90
CA LYS A 168 -0.70 -25.37 13.07
C LYS A 168 -0.38 -23.99 13.62
N THR A 169 -1.29 -23.04 13.39
CA THR A 169 -1.21 -21.70 13.97
C THR A 169 -1.71 -21.76 15.41
N THR A 170 -0.84 -21.51 16.39
CA THR A 170 -1.26 -21.20 17.76
C THR A 170 -1.28 -19.69 17.96
N THR A 171 -1.78 -19.22 19.10
CA THR A 171 -1.83 -17.78 19.44
C THR A 171 -0.46 -17.12 19.52
N GLU A 172 0.61 -17.91 19.63
CA GLU A 172 1.98 -17.40 19.85
C GLU A 172 2.96 -17.81 18.74
N TYR A 173 2.79 -18.97 18.09
CA TYR A 173 3.72 -19.48 17.08
C TYR A 173 3.04 -20.32 16.00
N SER A 174 3.67 -20.45 14.83
CA SER A 174 3.30 -21.45 13.82
C SER A 174 4.20 -22.68 13.96
N ILE A 175 3.61 -23.85 14.22
CA ILE A 175 4.34 -25.12 14.23
C ILE A 175 4.18 -25.78 12.86
N GLN A 176 5.29 -26.07 12.19
CA GLN A 176 5.35 -26.85 10.95
C GLN A 176 5.71 -28.30 11.30
N ARG A 177 4.83 -29.25 10.96
CA ARG A 177 5.11 -30.69 11.05
C ARG A 177 5.19 -31.27 9.64
N GLU A 178 6.19 -32.11 9.40
CA GLU A 178 6.42 -32.74 8.10
C GLU A 178 6.15 -34.25 8.18
N GLU A 179 5.41 -34.78 7.20
CA GLU A 179 5.20 -36.22 7.03
C GLU A 179 5.46 -36.61 5.57
N ILE A 180 6.02 -37.80 5.35
CA ILE A 180 6.28 -38.35 4.01
C ILE A 180 5.06 -39.20 3.62
N GLU A 181 4.47 -38.87 2.49
CA GLU A 181 3.32 -39.57 1.91
C GLU A 181 3.79 -40.48 0.76
N PRO A 182 3.04 -41.56 0.46
CA PRO A 182 3.35 -42.42 -0.67
C PRO A 182 3.24 -41.65 -1.99
N ILE A 183 4.09 -42.03 -2.96
CA ILE A 183 4.14 -41.41 -4.28
C ILE A 183 2.99 -41.98 -5.12
N THR A 184 2.15 -41.12 -5.70
CA THR A 184 1.11 -41.57 -6.64
C THR A 184 1.72 -41.92 -8.00
N LEU A 185 1.06 -42.83 -8.74
CA LEU A 185 1.53 -43.25 -10.06
C LEU A 185 1.63 -42.07 -11.05
N GLU A 186 0.70 -41.11 -10.96
CA GLU A 186 0.74 -39.88 -11.76
C GLU A 186 1.96 -39.01 -11.45
N LEU A 187 2.31 -38.88 -10.17
CA LEU A 187 3.48 -38.14 -9.71
C LEU A 187 4.77 -38.80 -10.22
N LYS A 188 4.86 -40.13 -10.13
CA LYS A 188 5.96 -40.96 -10.64
C LYS A 188 6.16 -40.78 -12.14
N VAL A 189 5.09 -40.95 -12.93
CA VAL A 189 5.14 -40.79 -14.40
C VAL A 189 5.49 -39.34 -14.77
N GLY A 190 4.89 -38.37 -14.09
CA GLY A 190 5.19 -36.96 -14.30
C GLY A 190 6.65 -36.62 -14.04
N PHE A 191 7.26 -37.21 -13.01
CA PHE A 191 8.66 -36.99 -12.67
C PHE A 191 9.60 -37.65 -13.70
N LEU A 192 9.35 -38.91 -14.05
CA LEU A 192 10.14 -39.62 -15.06
C LEU A 192 10.09 -38.92 -16.43
N SER A 193 8.96 -38.29 -16.78
CA SER A 193 8.82 -37.51 -18.01
C SER A 193 9.75 -36.29 -18.11
N LEU A 194 10.35 -35.85 -16.99
CA LEU A 194 11.34 -34.76 -17.00
C LEU A 194 12.67 -35.19 -17.63
N PHE A 195 12.92 -36.50 -17.72
CA PHE A 195 14.17 -37.08 -18.20
C PHE A 195 13.97 -37.68 -19.60
N LYS A 196 14.68 -37.16 -20.60
CA LYS A 196 14.60 -37.68 -21.98
C LYS A 196 15.21 -39.08 -22.12
N THR A 197 16.35 -39.31 -21.47
CA THR A 197 17.08 -40.60 -21.45
C THR A 197 17.77 -40.76 -20.09
N PRO A 198 17.08 -41.29 -19.06
CA PRO A 198 17.73 -41.61 -17.80
C PRO A 198 18.82 -42.67 -18.02
N VAL A 199 19.94 -42.56 -17.30
CA VAL A 199 21.03 -43.55 -17.34
C VAL A 199 20.61 -44.80 -16.57
N ASP A 200 20.04 -44.61 -15.38
CA ASP A 200 19.43 -45.65 -14.55
C ASP A 200 18.29 -45.05 -13.72
N THR A 201 17.36 -45.91 -13.32
CA THR A 201 16.27 -45.56 -12.40
C THR A 201 16.12 -46.65 -11.35
N ALA A 202 15.93 -46.26 -10.09
CA ALA A 202 15.67 -47.20 -8.99
C ALA A 202 14.52 -46.71 -8.10
N SER A 203 13.70 -47.66 -7.64
CA SER A 203 12.68 -47.44 -6.61
C SER A 203 13.16 -48.03 -5.29
N PHE A 204 13.12 -47.24 -4.23
CA PHE A 204 13.43 -47.67 -2.87
C PHE A 204 12.12 -47.72 -2.09
N LEU A 205 11.69 -48.93 -1.73
CA LEU A 205 10.46 -49.17 -0.99
C LEU A 205 10.80 -49.59 0.44
N TRP A 206 10.22 -48.87 1.40
CA TRP A 206 10.40 -49.18 2.82
C TRP A 206 9.15 -49.86 3.37
N VAL A 207 9.35 -51.05 3.94
CA VAL A 207 8.27 -51.89 4.44
C VAL A 207 8.63 -52.39 5.84
N LYS A 208 7.64 -52.51 6.72
CA LYS A 208 7.79 -53.24 7.98
C LYS A 208 7.47 -54.70 7.72
N GLY A 209 8.31 -55.63 8.13
CA GLY A 209 8.04 -57.07 7.99
C GLY A 209 8.31 -57.85 9.25
N TYR A 210 8.29 -59.17 9.12
CA TYR A 210 8.54 -60.09 10.23
C TYR A 210 9.66 -61.07 9.89
N ALA A 211 10.66 -61.18 10.76
CA ALA A 211 11.67 -62.22 10.72
C ALA A 211 11.52 -63.12 11.93
N ASP A 212 11.22 -64.40 11.73
CA ASP A 212 10.95 -65.37 12.80
C ASP A 212 10.05 -64.80 13.92
N SER A 213 8.95 -64.15 13.53
CA SER A 213 7.96 -63.48 14.39
C SER A 213 8.40 -62.20 15.12
N LYS A 214 9.54 -61.61 14.77
CA LYS A 214 9.96 -60.28 15.24
C LYS A 214 9.76 -59.22 14.16
N GLU A 215 9.23 -58.06 14.52
CA GLU A 215 9.08 -56.92 13.61
C GLU A 215 10.47 -56.40 13.18
N ILE A 216 10.67 -56.25 11.88
CA ILE A 216 11.91 -55.79 11.25
C ILE A 216 11.62 -54.76 10.16
N SER A 217 12.62 -53.96 9.82
CA SER A 217 12.57 -53.03 8.70
C SER A 217 13.18 -53.63 7.44
N ILE A 218 12.43 -53.61 6.35
CA ILE A 218 12.81 -54.18 5.05
C ILE A 218 12.94 -53.04 4.04
N LEU A 219 14.08 -53.00 3.34
CA LEU A 219 14.26 -52.18 2.15
C LEU A 219 14.17 -53.08 0.92
N ILE A 220 13.30 -52.74 -0.01
CA ILE A 220 13.23 -53.38 -1.33
C ILE A 220 13.79 -52.39 -2.36
N THR A 221 14.83 -52.79 -3.08
CA THR A 221 15.49 -51.96 -4.11
C THR A 221 16.40 -52.80 -5.01
N SER A 222 16.76 -52.29 -6.20
CA SER A 222 17.72 -52.95 -7.09
C SER A 222 19.09 -53.05 -6.42
N THR A 223 19.59 -54.28 -6.23
CA THR A 223 20.91 -54.49 -5.62
C THR A 223 22.04 -54.08 -6.56
N GLU A 224 21.81 -54.18 -7.87
CA GLU A 224 22.72 -53.71 -8.91
C GLU A 224 22.91 -52.19 -8.84
N PHE A 225 21.82 -51.43 -8.65
CA PHE A 225 21.88 -49.98 -8.45
C PHE A 225 22.65 -49.61 -7.16
N LEU A 226 22.38 -50.31 -6.06
CA LEU A 226 23.10 -50.10 -4.79
C LEU A 226 24.60 -50.32 -4.95
N GLN A 227 25.03 -51.38 -5.63
CA GLN A 227 26.44 -51.66 -5.86
C GLN A 227 27.07 -50.66 -6.85
N LYS A 228 26.33 -50.16 -7.83
CA LYS A 228 26.86 -49.24 -8.84
C LYS A 228 27.06 -47.82 -8.32
N TYR A 229 26.10 -47.31 -7.54
CA TYR A 229 26.08 -45.90 -7.11
C TYR A 229 26.35 -45.70 -5.61
N LEU A 230 26.25 -46.75 -4.78
CA LEU A 230 26.34 -46.69 -3.32
C LEU A 230 27.28 -47.75 -2.71
N SER A 231 28.21 -48.32 -3.49
CA SER A 231 29.14 -49.39 -3.06
C SER A 231 29.97 -49.09 -1.81
N GLU A 232 30.27 -47.82 -1.54
CA GLU A 232 31.05 -47.46 -0.35
C GLU A 232 30.20 -47.44 0.93
N ALA A 233 28.87 -47.30 0.81
CA ALA A 233 27.96 -47.24 1.94
C ALA A 233 27.40 -48.61 2.34
N VAL A 234 27.23 -49.51 1.38
CA VAL A 234 26.69 -50.86 1.58
C VAL A 234 27.63 -51.89 0.99
N ASP A 235 28.13 -52.79 1.83
CA ASP A 235 28.90 -53.95 1.41
C ASP A 235 28.01 -55.19 1.42
N LEU A 236 27.87 -55.85 0.27
CA LEU A 236 27.02 -57.02 0.07
C LEU A 236 27.90 -58.26 -0.11
N SER A 237 27.96 -59.11 0.94
CA SER A 237 28.68 -60.39 0.85
C SER A 237 27.74 -61.49 0.36
N LYS A 238 28.08 -62.09 -0.80
CA LYS A 238 27.28 -63.15 -1.44
C LYS A 238 27.53 -64.51 -0.79
N ASN A 239 26.44 -65.24 -0.55
CA ASN A 239 26.46 -66.69 -0.50
C ASN A 239 25.40 -67.17 -1.52
N ASP A 240 25.83 -68.01 -2.45
CA ASP A 240 25.09 -68.62 -3.56
C ASP A 240 23.61 -68.20 -3.82
N SER A 241 23.45 -67.36 -4.84
CA SER A 241 22.32 -67.37 -5.80
C SER A 241 20.86 -67.12 -5.34
N ARG A 242 20.61 -66.35 -4.28
CA ARG A 242 19.33 -65.63 -4.09
C ARG A 242 19.56 -64.22 -3.55
N GLU A 243 18.65 -63.28 -3.78
CA GLU A 243 18.92 -61.83 -3.70
C GLU A 243 18.39 -61.16 -2.41
N VAL A 244 18.26 -61.93 -1.32
CA VAL A 244 17.78 -61.47 0.01
C VAL A 244 18.93 -61.38 1.00
N TYR A 245 19.28 -60.14 1.37
CA TYR A 245 20.41 -59.84 2.26
C TYR A 245 19.91 -59.46 3.65
N VAL A 246 20.56 -59.99 4.67
CA VAL A 246 20.25 -59.73 6.08
C VAL A 246 21.40 -59.00 6.77
N SER A 247 21.08 -58.14 7.73
CA SER A 247 22.08 -57.46 8.54
C SER A 247 22.94 -58.47 9.30
N ARG A 248 24.25 -58.21 9.42
CA ARG A 248 25.19 -59.07 10.16
C ARG A 248 24.72 -59.42 11.59
N ASN A 249 23.88 -58.58 12.19
CA ASN A 249 23.37 -58.77 13.56
C ASN A 249 22.02 -59.51 13.63
N LEU A 250 21.43 -59.89 12.50
CA LEU A 250 20.14 -60.57 12.45
C LEU A 250 20.35 -62.02 11.96
N SER A 251 20.15 -62.99 12.86
CA SER A 251 20.07 -64.40 12.51
C SER A 251 18.60 -64.79 12.35
N ALA A 252 18.08 -64.71 11.13
CA ALA A 252 16.71 -65.09 10.80
C ALA A 252 16.72 -66.24 9.79
N ASN A 253 15.81 -67.20 9.92
CA ASN A 253 15.66 -68.29 8.94
C ASN A 253 14.53 -68.02 7.93
N LYS A 254 13.50 -67.26 8.34
CA LYS A 254 12.37 -66.90 7.48
C LYS A 254 12.04 -65.42 7.60
N ILE A 255 11.85 -64.79 6.44
CA ILE A 255 11.41 -63.40 6.31
C ILE A 255 10.03 -63.39 5.65
N VAL A 256 9.10 -62.71 6.28
CA VAL A 256 7.73 -62.51 5.81
C VAL A 256 7.53 -61.02 5.56
N ILE A 257 7.18 -60.69 4.32
CA ILE A 257 6.75 -59.36 3.93
C ILE A 257 5.22 -59.31 4.08
N PRO A 258 4.64 -58.29 4.73
CA PRO A 258 3.19 -58.19 4.87
C PRO A 258 2.53 -57.88 3.53
N PHE A 259 1.26 -58.28 3.37
CA PHE A 259 0.45 -58.09 2.15
C PHE A 259 0.94 -58.85 0.91
N THR A 260 2.07 -59.55 1.04
CA THR A 260 2.59 -60.52 0.08
C THR A 260 2.55 -61.90 0.72
N ASN A 261 2.09 -62.93 0.02
CA ASN A 261 2.10 -64.31 0.53
C ASN A 261 3.48 -64.98 0.38
N THR A 262 4.54 -64.19 0.19
CA THR A 262 5.90 -64.65 -0.06
C THR A 262 6.66 -64.89 1.23
N MET A 263 7.20 -66.10 1.38
CA MET A 263 8.19 -66.42 2.40
C MET A 263 9.56 -66.49 1.75
N LEU A 264 10.49 -65.67 2.24
CA LEU A 264 11.84 -65.58 1.71
C LEU A 264 12.86 -66.11 2.72
N THR A 265 13.89 -66.77 2.21
CA THR A 265 15.02 -67.27 3.01
C THR A 265 16.24 -66.37 2.76
N PRO A 266 16.96 -65.93 3.81
CA PRO A 266 18.19 -65.19 3.64
C PRO A 266 19.24 -65.98 2.87
N SER A 267 19.96 -65.28 2.00
CA SER A 267 21.02 -65.84 1.15
C SER A 267 22.33 -65.06 1.28
N GLY A 268 22.29 -63.79 1.67
CA GLY A 268 23.48 -62.97 1.85
C GLY A 268 23.49 -62.19 3.16
N VAL A 269 24.66 -61.64 3.49
CA VAL A 269 24.82 -60.71 4.61
C VAL A 269 25.24 -59.36 4.07
N PHE A 270 24.58 -58.29 4.52
CA PHE A 270 25.00 -56.93 4.23
C PHE A 270 25.61 -56.25 5.46
N THR A 271 26.59 -55.40 5.21
CA THR A 271 27.19 -54.53 6.23
C THR A 271 27.08 -53.08 5.77
N ILE A 272 26.39 -52.26 6.57
CA ILE A 272 26.31 -50.82 6.34
C ILE A 272 27.52 -50.18 7.01
N LYS A 273 28.51 -49.76 6.22
CA LYS A 273 29.77 -49.17 6.72
C LYS A 273 29.56 -47.74 7.24
N SER A 274 28.54 -47.04 6.73
CA SER A 274 28.13 -45.70 7.18
C SER A 274 26.61 -45.54 7.08
N SER A 275 25.98 -44.70 7.93
CA SER A 275 24.65 -44.19 7.57
C SER A 275 24.74 -43.62 6.16
N ILE A 276 23.83 -44.00 5.26
CA ILE A 276 23.76 -43.40 3.92
C ILE A 276 23.25 -41.97 4.14
N ALA A 277 24.20 -41.11 4.48
CA ALA A 277 24.06 -39.70 4.69
C ALA A 277 24.54 -39.05 3.41
N LEU A 278 23.59 -38.70 2.55
CA LEU A 278 23.87 -37.77 1.46
C LEU A 278 24.26 -36.41 2.06
N SER A 279 23.71 -36.05 3.23
CA SER A 279 24.18 -34.96 4.11
C SER A 279 23.68 -35.11 5.56
N ARG A 280 24.04 -34.17 6.45
CA ARG A 280 23.54 -34.08 7.85
C ARG A 280 22.01 -34.04 7.95
N GLU A 281 21.34 -33.56 6.90
CA GLU A 281 19.89 -33.41 6.81
C GLU A 281 19.24 -34.47 5.91
N LEU A 282 20.00 -35.04 4.97
CA LEU A 282 19.52 -36.02 4.01
C LEU A 282 20.08 -37.40 4.33
N LYS A 283 19.46 -38.02 5.33
CA LYS A 283 19.61 -39.45 5.59
C LYS A 283 18.59 -40.17 4.72
N ILE A 284 19.01 -40.67 3.55
CA ILE A 284 18.15 -41.57 2.75
C ILE A 284 17.71 -42.76 3.62
N PHE A 285 18.60 -43.14 4.55
CA PHE A 285 18.41 -44.16 5.55
C PHE A 285 18.37 -43.51 6.93
N ASP A 286 17.29 -42.78 7.20
CA ASP A 286 17.01 -42.30 8.56
C ASP A 286 16.83 -43.48 9.54
N LYS A 287 16.42 -44.63 8.98
CA LYS A 287 16.36 -45.94 9.63
C LYS A 287 17.34 -46.87 8.91
N ARG A 288 18.06 -47.69 9.68
CA ARG A 288 18.88 -48.77 9.10
C ARG A 288 17.92 -49.93 8.79
N PRO A 289 17.90 -50.47 7.56
CA PRO A 289 17.13 -51.65 7.27
C PRO A 289 17.77 -52.82 8.00
N ASP A 290 16.94 -53.78 8.39
CA ASP A 290 17.39 -55.06 8.93
C ASP A 290 17.57 -56.09 7.80
N VAL A 291 16.82 -55.92 6.70
CA VAL A 291 16.83 -56.76 5.50
C VAL A 291 16.82 -55.90 4.24
N ILE A 292 17.61 -56.27 3.23
CA ILE A 292 17.56 -55.73 1.86
C ILE A 292 17.11 -56.83 0.92
N ILE A 293 16.10 -56.56 0.09
CA ILE A 293 15.54 -57.50 -0.87
C ILE A 293 15.68 -56.89 -2.25
N ASP A 294 16.20 -57.66 -3.21
CA ASP A 294 16.20 -57.21 -4.60
C ASP A 294 14.77 -57.14 -5.13
N ILE A 295 14.49 -56.09 -5.88
CA ILE A 295 13.17 -55.85 -6.45
C ILE A 295 12.80 -56.92 -7.48
N GLU A 296 13.80 -57.58 -8.10
CA GLU A 296 13.61 -58.65 -9.10
C GLU A 296 13.05 -59.95 -8.49
N GLU A 297 13.21 -60.16 -7.18
CA GLU A 297 12.66 -61.32 -6.47
C GLU A 297 11.14 -61.24 -6.25
N LEU A 298 10.54 -60.05 -6.42
CA LEU A 298 9.10 -59.84 -6.22
C LEU A 298 8.37 -59.80 -7.55
N SER A 299 7.22 -60.48 -7.61
CA SER A 299 6.35 -60.40 -8.78
C SER A 299 5.71 -59.01 -8.91
N PRO A 300 5.33 -58.59 -10.12
CA PRO A 300 4.65 -57.31 -10.34
C PRO A 300 3.36 -57.13 -9.50
N LEU A 301 2.66 -58.24 -9.21
CA LEU A 301 1.45 -58.23 -8.39
C LEU A 301 1.76 -57.96 -6.91
N GLU A 302 2.85 -58.52 -6.39
CA GLU A 302 3.30 -58.29 -5.02
C GLU A 302 3.78 -56.85 -4.82
N LEU A 303 4.49 -56.31 -5.81
CA LEU A 303 4.89 -54.89 -5.81
C LEU A 303 3.67 -53.97 -5.80
N LEU A 304 2.62 -54.30 -6.56
CA LEU A 304 1.38 -53.52 -6.58
C LEU A 304 0.67 -53.56 -5.21
N ASN A 305 0.55 -54.75 -4.60
CA ASN A 305 -0.06 -54.91 -3.28
C ASN A 305 0.68 -54.11 -2.19
N LEU A 306 2.01 -54.02 -2.29
CA LEU A 306 2.82 -53.21 -1.38
C LEU A 306 2.60 -51.71 -1.58
N ILE A 307 2.45 -51.25 -2.82
CA ILE A 307 2.15 -49.85 -3.13
C ILE A 307 0.76 -49.49 -2.61
N ASP A 308 -0.25 -50.34 -2.84
CA ASP A 308 -1.63 -50.15 -2.36
C ASP A 308 -1.72 -50.15 -0.83
N ALA A 309 -0.80 -50.83 -0.14
CA ALA A 309 -0.70 -50.82 1.32
C ALA A 309 -0.09 -49.52 1.90
N GLY A 310 0.27 -48.54 1.06
CA GLY A 310 0.79 -47.24 1.49
C GLY A 310 2.26 -47.25 1.89
N THR A 311 3.07 -48.11 1.27
CA THR A 311 4.51 -48.16 1.53
C THR A 311 5.21 -46.87 1.09
N THR A 312 6.22 -46.44 1.87
CA THR A 312 6.96 -45.22 1.54
C THR A 312 7.94 -45.50 0.39
N GLU A 313 7.70 -44.83 -0.74
CA GLU A 313 8.52 -44.96 -1.96
C GLU A 313 9.43 -43.74 -2.14
N TYR A 314 10.69 -43.98 -2.49
CA TYR A 314 11.61 -42.97 -3.01
C TYR A 314 12.01 -43.37 -4.43
N ILE A 315 11.94 -42.42 -5.37
CA ILE A 315 12.35 -42.67 -6.76
C ILE A 315 13.66 -41.95 -7.01
N ILE A 316 14.66 -42.69 -7.48
CA ILE A 316 15.99 -42.17 -7.80
C ILE A 316 16.21 -42.29 -9.30
N VAL A 317 16.67 -41.19 -9.92
CA VAL A 317 17.02 -41.14 -11.34
C VAL A 317 18.46 -40.65 -11.48
N ALA A 318 19.28 -41.44 -12.16
CA ALA A 318 20.64 -41.06 -12.55
C ALA A 318 20.64 -40.47 -13.96
N THR A 319 21.26 -39.32 -14.16
CA THR A 319 21.35 -38.65 -15.47
C THR A 319 22.68 -37.93 -15.64
N LYS A 320 23.14 -37.81 -16.90
CA LYS A 320 24.31 -37.00 -17.26
C LYS A 320 23.96 -35.52 -17.46
N GLU A 321 22.72 -35.22 -17.86
CA GLU A 321 22.27 -33.86 -18.15
C GLU A 321 21.61 -33.20 -16.93
N LYS A 322 21.90 -31.90 -16.72
CA LYS A 322 21.22 -31.10 -15.70
C LYS A 322 19.83 -30.70 -16.19
N ILE A 323 18.79 -30.92 -15.38
CA ILE A 323 17.44 -30.45 -15.68
C ILE A 323 17.35 -28.94 -15.47
N GLU A 324 16.66 -28.24 -16.37
CA GLU A 324 16.32 -26.83 -16.19
C GLU A 324 15.42 -26.62 -14.96
N VAL A 325 15.81 -25.67 -14.11
CA VAL A 325 15.05 -25.30 -12.89
C VAL A 325 13.60 -24.91 -13.21
N SER A 326 13.35 -24.34 -14.40
CA SER A 326 12.01 -23.99 -14.87
C SER A 326 11.08 -25.20 -15.05
N LYS A 327 11.61 -26.33 -15.52
CA LYS A 327 10.86 -27.58 -15.74
C LYS A 327 10.56 -28.26 -14.40
N LEU A 328 11.54 -28.31 -13.51
CA LEU A 328 11.37 -28.76 -12.13
C LEU A 328 10.31 -27.92 -11.40
N ALA A 329 10.36 -26.59 -11.53
CA ALA A 329 9.39 -25.70 -10.90
C ALA A 329 7.97 -25.90 -11.44
N LYS A 330 7.82 -26.15 -12.75
CA LYS A 330 6.52 -26.49 -13.35
C LYS A 330 5.97 -27.83 -12.84
N PHE A 331 6.83 -28.83 -12.72
CA PHE A 331 6.46 -30.14 -12.17
C PHE A 331 5.97 -30.01 -10.73
N ILE A 332 6.76 -29.38 -9.85
CA ILE A 332 6.41 -29.22 -8.43
C ILE A 332 5.09 -28.46 -8.28
N LYS A 333 4.89 -27.36 -9.02
CA LYS A 333 3.63 -26.59 -9.01
C LYS A 333 2.42 -27.37 -9.53
N LYS A 334 2.62 -28.28 -10.48
CA LYS A 334 1.53 -29.06 -11.07
C LYS A 334 0.98 -30.09 -10.08
N PHE A 335 1.86 -30.69 -9.28
CA PHE A 335 1.52 -31.76 -8.35
C PHE A 335 1.45 -31.32 -6.88
N SER A 336 1.40 -30.01 -6.64
CA SER A 336 1.19 -29.47 -5.30
C SER A 336 -0.27 -29.15 -5.06
N THR A 337 -0.77 -29.53 -3.90
CA THR A 337 -2.14 -29.22 -3.46
C THR A 337 -2.11 -28.46 -2.14
N GLU A 338 -3.00 -27.49 -2.02
CA GLU A 338 -3.22 -26.76 -0.77
C GLU A 338 -4.69 -26.93 -0.38
N TYR A 339 -4.94 -27.38 0.85
CA TYR A 339 -6.29 -27.48 1.38
C TYR A 339 -6.31 -27.20 2.87
N THR A 340 -7.48 -26.81 3.36
CA THR A 340 -7.72 -26.59 4.79
C THR A 340 -8.42 -27.80 5.38
N SER A 341 -7.77 -28.48 6.33
CA SER A 341 -8.39 -29.56 7.11
C SER A 341 -8.67 -29.05 8.52
N GLY A 342 -9.91 -28.64 8.77
CA GLY A 342 -10.29 -27.95 10.01
C GLY A 342 -9.59 -26.60 10.18
N ALA A 343 -8.87 -26.40 11.29
CA ALA A 343 -8.11 -25.18 11.60
C ALA A 343 -6.64 -25.24 11.14
N GLN A 344 -6.25 -26.24 10.34
CA GLN A 344 -4.88 -26.43 9.88
C GLN A 344 -4.80 -26.22 8.36
N ALA A 345 -3.80 -25.45 7.93
CA ALA A 345 -3.46 -25.35 6.53
C ALA A 345 -2.52 -26.51 6.19
N VAL A 346 -2.91 -27.32 5.21
CA VAL A 346 -2.15 -28.48 4.76
C VAL A 346 -1.64 -28.21 3.35
N VAL A 347 -0.34 -28.39 3.14
CA VAL A 347 0.30 -28.28 1.83
C VAL A 347 0.94 -29.62 1.51
N GLU A 348 0.49 -30.26 0.44
CA GLU A 348 1.14 -31.44 -0.11
C GLU A 348 1.94 -31.02 -1.33
N THR A 349 3.22 -31.38 -1.39
CA THR A 349 4.10 -30.97 -2.48
C THR A 349 5.18 -32.02 -2.76
N PRO A 350 5.58 -32.18 -4.03
CA PRO A 350 6.77 -32.93 -4.39
C PRO A 350 8.01 -32.24 -3.82
N LEU A 351 8.89 -33.02 -3.23
CA LEU A 351 10.23 -32.63 -2.83
C LEU A 351 11.23 -33.34 -3.73
N VAL A 352 11.96 -32.58 -4.52
CA VAL A 352 12.99 -33.11 -5.42
C VAL A 352 14.36 -32.73 -4.89
N TYR A 353 15.21 -33.70 -4.62
CA TYR A 353 16.61 -33.48 -4.34
C TYR A 353 17.44 -33.65 -5.60
N GLN A 354 18.36 -32.74 -5.85
CA GLN A 354 19.40 -32.85 -6.86
C GLN A 354 20.73 -32.98 -6.14
N VAL A 355 21.44 -34.07 -6.42
CA VAL A 355 22.82 -34.27 -5.97
C VAL A 355 23.74 -34.09 -7.17
N ASP A 356 24.59 -33.07 -7.12
CA ASP A 356 25.56 -32.79 -8.17
C ASP A 356 26.79 -33.70 -8.05
N SER A 357 27.59 -33.81 -9.12
CA SER A 357 28.81 -34.63 -9.15
C SER A 357 29.89 -34.18 -8.15
N THR A 358 29.71 -33.02 -7.54
CA THR A 358 30.57 -32.47 -6.47
C THR A 358 30.02 -32.73 -5.06
N GLY A 359 28.94 -33.50 -4.92
CA GLY A 359 28.28 -33.79 -3.64
C GLY A 359 27.42 -32.65 -3.10
N VAL A 360 27.15 -31.61 -3.89
CA VAL A 360 26.27 -30.50 -3.49
C VAL A 360 24.82 -30.95 -3.63
N ILE A 361 24.04 -30.75 -2.57
CA ILE A 361 22.62 -31.11 -2.51
C ILE A 361 21.78 -29.85 -2.57
N GLU A 362 20.93 -29.79 -3.58
CA GLU A 362 19.89 -28.79 -3.75
C GLU A 362 18.54 -29.48 -3.64
N TYR A 363 17.68 -29.04 -2.72
CA TYR A 363 16.30 -29.53 -2.67
C TYR A 363 15.34 -28.48 -3.23
N PHE A 364 14.33 -28.94 -3.95
CA PHE A 364 13.31 -28.13 -4.60
C PHE A 364 11.93 -28.51 -4.04
N THR A 365 11.23 -27.53 -3.47
CA THR A 365 9.86 -27.69 -2.96
C THR A 365 9.11 -26.35 -3.01
N ILE A 366 7.81 -26.38 -2.73
CA ILE A 366 7.00 -25.16 -2.56
C ILE A 366 7.15 -24.62 -1.15
N GLY A 367 7.42 -23.33 -1.05
CA GLY A 367 7.44 -22.59 0.19
C GLY A 367 6.70 -21.27 0.04
N THR A 368 6.10 -20.82 1.12
CA THR A 368 5.59 -19.46 1.30
C THR A 368 6.68 -18.64 1.97
N TYR A 369 7.26 -17.68 1.24
CA TYR A 369 8.15 -16.68 1.84
C TYR A 369 7.51 -15.31 1.78
N TYR A 370 7.74 -14.49 2.79
CA TYR A 370 7.54 -13.06 2.67
C TYR A 370 8.72 -12.48 1.89
N SER A 371 8.52 -12.21 0.61
CA SER A 371 9.47 -11.52 -0.25
C SER A 371 9.16 -10.03 -0.24
N LEU A 372 10.19 -9.19 -0.27
CA LEU A 372 10.01 -7.75 -0.35
C LEU A 372 9.74 -7.31 -1.80
N THR A 373 8.65 -7.80 -2.40
CA THR A 373 8.30 -7.57 -3.82
C THR A 373 7.14 -6.61 -4.03
N GLY A 374 6.54 -6.10 -2.95
CA GLY A 374 5.51 -5.06 -2.98
C GLY A 374 4.25 -5.40 -3.77
N GLU A 375 3.32 -6.10 -3.12
CA GLU A 375 2.03 -6.44 -3.72
C GLU A 375 1.09 -5.22 -3.72
N LEU A 376 0.62 -4.84 -4.91
CA LEU A 376 -0.38 -3.77 -5.09
C LEU A 376 -1.74 -4.10 -4.44
N THR A 377 -1.98 -5.37 -4.11
CA THR A 377 -3.24 -5.87 -3.54
C THR A 377 -3.60 -5.14 -2.25
N TYR A 378 -2.63 -4.93 -1.36
CA TYR A 378 -2.83 -4.22 -0.10
C TYR A 378 -2.53 -2.72 -0.19
N PHE A 379 -1.78 -2.29 -1.22
CA PHE A 379 -1.43 -0.89 -1.44
C PHE A 379 -2.66 0.01 -1.45
N SER A 380 -3.68 -0.35 -2.22
CA SER A 380 -4.86 0.50 -2.42
C SER A 380 -5.61 0.76 -1.11
N PHE A 381 -5.86 -0.27 -0.30
CA PHE A 381 -6.56 -0.15 0.98
C PHE A 381 -5.75 0.68 1.99
N SER A 382 -4.46 0.35 2.16
CA SER A 382 -3.58 1.08 3.07
C SER A 382 -3.39 2.55 2.66
N ALA A 383 -3.25 2.82 1.36
CA ALA A 383 -3.14 4.17 0.83
C ALA A 383 -4.40 4.98 1.08
N ILE A 384 -5.59 4.41 0.88
CA ILE A 384 -6.88 5.09 1.15
C ILE A 384 -7.02 5.39 2.64
N MET A 385 -6.76 4.41 3.51
CA MET A 385 -6.85 4.59 4.96
C MET A 385 -5.93 5.70 5.45
N ILE A 386 -4.68 5.69 5.01
CA ILE A 386 -3.70 6.72 5.38
C ILE A 386 -4.09 8.08 4.80
N ALA A 387 -4.58 8.12 3.55
CA ALA A 387 -5.07 9.36 2.96
C ALA A 387 -6.24 9.96 3.74
N VAL A 388 -7.17 9.15 4.25
CA VAL A 388 -8.29 9.60 5.10
C VAL A 388 -7.80 10.10 6.46
N VAL A 389 -6.88 9.38 7.10
CA VAL A 389 -6.31 9.80 8.40
C VAL A 389 -5.58 11.13 8.25
N LEU A 390 -4.67 11.24 7.27
CA LEU A 390 -3.96 12.47 6.96
C LEU A 390 -4.93 13.63 6.67
N PHE A 391 -5.98 13.34 5.90
CA PHE A 391 -7.00 14.33 5.58
C PHE A 391 -7.70 14.85 6.84
N SER A 392 -8.10 13.96 7.75
CA SER A 392 -8.74 14.33 9.03
C SER A 392 -7.81 15.15 9.92
N THR A 393 -6.55 14.72 10.08
CA THR A 393 -5.57 15.40 10.93
C THR A 393 -5.26 16.82 10.43
N ILE A 394 -5.06 16.97 9.12
CA ILE A 394 -4.75 18.27 8.51
C ILE A 394 -5.98 19.17 8.57
N LEU A 395 -7.18 18.64 8.30
CA LEU A 395 -8.42 19.42 8.38
C LEU A 395 -8.64 19.98 9.80
N GLY A 396 -8.40 19.19 10.84
CA GLY A 396 -8.42 19.66 12.23
C GLY A 396 -7.40 20.76 12.49
N SER A 397 -6.19 20.62 11.94
CA SER A 397 -5.14 21.64 12.08
C SER A 397 -5.48 22.98 11.43
N VAL A 398 -6.15 22.97 10.29
CA VAL A 398 -6.57 24.20 9.63
C VAL A 398 -7.76 24.83 10.34
N TYR A 399 -8.71 24.02 10.85
CA TYR A 399 -9.86 24.54 11.59
C TYR A 399 -9.43 25.36 12.80
N GLU A 400 -8.47 24.86 13.57
CA GLU A 400 -7.90 25.57 14.72
C GLU A 400 -7.12 26.83 14.33
N ARG A 401 -6.62 26.91 13.09
CA ARG A 401 -5.89 28.07 12.55
C ARG A 401 -6.77 29.03 11.77
N SER A 402 -8.08 28.78 11.67
CA SER A 402 -9.04 29.62 10.94
C SER A 402 -8.99 31.10 11.35
N LYS A 403 -8.78 31.39 12.64
CA LYS A 403 -8.64 32.77 13.16
C LYS A 403 -7.41 33.49 12.61
N GLU A 404 -6.28 32.80 12.46
CA GLU A 404 -5.05 33.39 11.91
C GLU A 404 -5.24 33.78 10.45
N TYR A 405 -5.85 32.89 9.67
CA TYR A 405 -6.20 33.15 8.27
C TYR A 405 -7.20 34.29 8.14
N SER A 406 -8.17 34.37 9.05
CA SER A 406 -9.13 35.48 9.14
C SER A 406 -8.43 36.81 9.40
N THR A 407 -7.51 36.89 10.36
CA THR A 407 -6.74 38.11 10.61
C THR A 407 -5.93 38.54 9.39
N ILE A 408 -5.28 37.61 8.69
CA ILE A 408 -4.51 37.91 7.47
C ILE A 408 -5.43 38.42 6.35
N SER A 409 -6.63 37.86 6.23
CA SER A 409 -7.64 38.36 5.30
C SER A 409 -8.12 39.77 5.66
N CYS A 410 -8.31 40.05 6.95
CA CYS A 410 -8.70 41.39 7.44
C CYS A 410 -7.61 42.43 7.19
N LEU A 411 -6.33 42.03 7.17
CA LEU A 411 -5.19 42.88 6.78
C LEU A 411 -5.07 43.08 5.26
N GLY A 412 -6.05 42.60 4.48
CA GLY A 412 -6.12 42.83 3.03
C GLY A 412 -5.54 41.71 2.17
N ALA A 413 -5.18 40.55 2.73
CA ALA A 413 -4.72 39.42 1.93
C ALA A 413 -5.85 38.86 1.07
N SER A 414 -5.58 38.68 -0.23
CA SER A 414 -6.55 38.07 -1.14
C SER A 414 -6.78 36.59 -0.75
N PRO A 415 -7.97 36.03 -1.00
CA PRO A 415 -8.23 34.61 -0.75
C PRO A 415 -7.29 33.65 -1.49
N ARG A 416 -6.74 34.10 -2.64
CA ARG A 416 -5.70 33.37 -3.37
C ARG A 416 -4.37 33.34 -2.61
N THR A 417 -4.01 34.43 -1.92
CA THR A 417 -2.80 34.51 -1.09
C THR A 417 -2.89 33.56 0.10
N ILE A 418 -4.06 33.49 0.76
CA ILE A 418 -4.33 32.57 1.87
C ILE A 418 -4.23 31.11 1.41
N TYR A 419 -4.79 30.81 0.23
CA TYR A 419 -4.65 29.50 -0.38
C TYR A 419 -3.19 29.09 -0.61
N PHE A 420 -2.36 29.97 -1.16
CA PHE A 420 -0.94 29.65 -1.37
C PHE A 420 -0.19 29.44 -0.05
N LEU A 421 -0.56 30.19 0.98
CA LEU A 421 0.04 30.05 2.30
C LEU A 421 -0.28 28.68 2.91
N MET A 422 -1.54 28.26 2.82
CA MET A 422 -2.02 26.94 3.23
C MET A 422 -1.37 25.81 2.41
N PHE A 423 -1.30 25.97 1.09
CA PHE A 423 -0.66 24.99 0.21
C PHE A 423 0.83 24.82 0.52
N LEU A 424 1.56 25.93 0.74
CA LEU A 424 2.98 25.90 1.10
C LEU A 424 3.20 25.23 2.46
N GLU A 425 2.33 25.47 3.43
CA GLU A 425 2.39 24.77 4.72
C GLU A 425 2.24 23.25 4.53
N GLY A 426 1.25 22.82 3.75
CA GLY A 426 1.06 21.41 3.43
C GLY A 426 2.25 20.80 2.69
N ALA A 427 2.74 21.48 1.66
CA ALA A 427 3.90 21.02 0.90
C ALA A 427 5.14 20.85 1.80
N TYR A 428 5.39 21.78 2.72
CA TYR A 428 6.48 21.67 3.69
C TYR A 428 6.32 20.50 4.65
N LEU A 429 5.12 20.31 5.21
CA LEU A 429 4.84 19.18 6.11
C LEU A 429 5.00 17.84 5.38
N ALA A 430 4.48 17.70 4.16
CA ALA A 430 4.60 16.50 3.35
C ALA A 430 6.06 16.19 2.95
N SER A 431 6.82 17.22 2.57
CA SER A 431 8.21 17.06 2.14
C SER A 431 9.14 16.67 3.30
N LEU A 432 8.97 17.33 4.44
CA LEU A 432 9.80 17.09 5.62
C LEU A 432 9.51 15.72 6.23
N SER A 433 8.23 15.38 6.39
CA SER A 433 7.81 14.06 6.90
C SER A 433 8.15 12.92 5.93
N GLY A 434 8.02 13.13 4.61
CA GLY A 434 8.46 12.16 3.61
C GLY A 434 9.95 11.88 3.71
N SER A 435 10.77 12.92 3.83
CA SER A 435 12.22 12.76 4.03
C SER A 435 12.55 12.06 5.35
N ALA A 436 11.84 12.39 6.43
CA ALA A 436 12.01 11.70 7.72
C ALA A 436 11.59 10.23 7.65
N ALA A 437 10.52 9.90 6.92
CA ALA A 437 10.02 8.54 6.75
C ALA A 437 11.03 7.65 6.01
N LEU A 438 11.83 8.23 5.13
CA LEU A 438 12.92 7.53 4.46
C LEU A 438 13.94 7.02 5.48
N PHE A 439 14.35 7.88 6.42
CA PHE A 439 15.33 7.53 7.46
C PHE A 439 14.80 6.52 8.49
N THR A 440 13.49 6.48 8.73
CA THR A 440 12.89 5.51 9.67
C THR A 440 12.57 4.17 9.01
N SER A 441 12.05 4.17 7.78
CA SER A 441 11.59 2.95 7.10
C SER A 441 12.71 2.10 6.51
N LEU A 442 13.73 2.71 5.88
CA LEU A 442 14.84 1.97 5.26
C LEU A 442 15.66 1.10 6.23
N PRO A 443 16.10 1.56 7.41
CA PRO A 443 16.85 0.70 8.33
C PRO A 443 15.97 -0.44 8.88
N PHE A 444 14.70 -0.17 9.15
CA PHE A 444 13.74 -1.19 9.58
C PHE A 444 13.55 -2.26 8.50
N LEU A 445 13.31 -1.84 7.24
CA LEU A 445 13.16 -2.75 6.11
C LEU A 445 14.45 -3.52 5.83
N LYS A 446 15.63 -2.91 5.94
CA LYS A 446 16.92 -3.61 5.78
C LYS A 446 17.16 -4.69 6.83
N GLN A 447 16.69 -4.52 8.07
CA GLN A 447 16.78 -5.56 9.10
C GLN A 447 15.87 -6.75 8.78
N VAL A 448 14.67 -6.49 8.24
CA VAL A 448 13.75 -7.52 7.76
C VAL A 448 14.26 -8.19 6.47
N ALA A 449 14.97 -7.45 5.61
CA ALA A 449 15.48 -7.86 4.30
C ALA A 449 16.80 -8.67 4.31
N ALA A 450 17.36 -9.02 5.47
CA ALA A 450 18.59 -9.82 5.54
C ALA A 450 18.48 -11.19 4.81
N LEU A 451 17.27 -11.60 4.43
CA LEU A 451 16.97 -12.66 3.47
C LEU A 451 16.96 -12.12 2.01
N LYS A 452 18.17 -12.01 1.46
CA LYS A 452 18.55 -11.98 0.04
C LYS A 452 17.41 -11.89 -1.00
N SER A 453 17.01 -10.67 -1.40
CA SER A 453 16.38 -10.41 -2.70
C SER A 453 16.47 -8.93 -3.10
N SER A 454 16.66 -8.68 -4.40
CA SER A 454 16.59 -7.37 -5.06
C SER A 454 15.16 -6.82 -4.96
N SER A 455 14.94 -5.88 -4.05
CA SER A 455 13.61 -5.37 -3.73
C SER A 455 13.40 -3.94 -4.24
N ASP A 456 12.22 -3.70 -4.82
CA ASP A 456 11.75 -2.41 -5.37
C ASP A 456 11.28 -1.44 -4.26
N ILE A 457 11.98 -1.42 -3.13
CA ILE A 457 11.63 -0.63 -1.93
C ILE A 457 11.58 0.87 -2.25
N SER A 458 12.52 1.36 -3.06
CA SER A 458 12.61 2.78 -3.41
C SER A 458 11.38 3.24 -4.21
N SER A 459 10.90 2.43 -5.17
CA SER A 459 9.65 2.72 -5.89
C SER A 459 8.42 2.74 -4.98
N ALA A 460 8.28 1.77 -4.07
CA ALA A 460 7.16 1.73 -3.12
C ALA A 460 7.17 2.96 -2.20
N PHE A 461 8.36 3.40 -1.78
CA PHE A 461 8.55 4.62 -1.00
C PHE A 461 8.04 5.86 -1.75
N PHE A 462 8.45 6.06 -2.99
CA PHE A 462 8.08 7.25 -3.74
C PHE A 462 6.60 7.29 -4.14
N ILE A 463 5.99 6.13 -4.43
CA ILE A 463 4.54 6.05 -4.66
C ILE A 463 3.80 6.42 -3.37
N SER A 464 4.23 5.89 -2.22
CA SER A 464 3.66 6.20 -0.90
C SER A 464 3.78 7.68 -0.55
N LEU A 465 4.93 8.27 -0.85
CA LEU A 465 5.17 9.69 -0.71
C LEU A 465 4.21 10.48 -1.63
N GLY A 466 4.03 10.07 -2.89
CA GLY A 466 3.06 10.66 -3.81
C GLY A 466 1.63 10.70 -3.24
N VAL A 467 1.18 9.60 -2.63
CA VAL A 467 -0.13 9.52 -1.95
C VAL A 467 -0.23 10.54 -0.80
N SER A 468 0.83 10.71 -0.01
CA SER A 468 0.84 11.71 1.07
C SER A 468 0.73 13.13 0.54
N TYR A 469 1.46 13.49 -0.53
CA TYR A 469 1.32 14.81 -1.14
C TYR A 469 -0.09 15.05 -1.66
N LEU A 470 -0.65 14.07 -2.39
CA LEU A 470 -2.01 14.17 -2.90
C LEU A 470 -3.03 14.33 -1.77
N SER A 471 -2.90 13.57 -0.69
CA SER A 471 -3.78 13.66 0.48
C SER A 471 -3.68 15.05 1.14
N VAL A 472 -2.47 15.51 1.45
CA VAL A 472 -2.21 16.81 2.08
C VAL A 472 -2.74 17.94 1.20
N ILE A 473 -2.42 17.92 -0.09
CA ILE A 473 -2.88 18.93 -1.05
C ILE A 473 -4.41 18.89 -1.18
N ALA A 474 -5.03 17.71 -1.23
CA ALA A 474 -6.48 17.56 -1.27
C ALA A 474 -7.16 18.10 -0.01
N SER A 475 -6.56 17.93 1.17
CA SER A 475 -7.06 18.53 2.42
C SER A 475 -7.13 20.05 2.32
N TYR A 476 -6.03 20.68 1.92
CA TYR A 476 -5.97 22.13 1.77
C TYR A 476 -6.85 22.65 0.62
N LEU A 477 -7.05 21.86 -0.44
CA LEU A 477 -8.00 22.17 -1.53
C LEU A 477 -9.46 22.08 -1.08
N ALA A 478 -9.84 21.07 -0.28
CA ALA A 478 -11.21 20.95 0.24
C ALA A 478 -11.61 22.19 1.07
N LEU A 479 -10.64 22.79 1.77
CA LEU A 479 -10.82 24.03 2.51
C LEU A 479 -11.05 25.26 1.62
N ARG A 480 -10.63 25.25 0.35
CA ARG A 480 -10.96 26.30 -0.63
C ARG A 480 -12.47 26.49 -0.77
N LEU A 481 -13.23 25.40 -0.69
CA LEU A 481 -14.67 25.40 -0.96
C LEU A 481 -15.50 25.94 0.21
N LYS A 482 -15.05 25.78 1.46
CA LYS A 482 -15.78 26.24 2.67
C LYS A 482 -15.09 27.39 3.41
N GLY A 483 -13.76 27.35 3.52
CA GLY A 483 -12.96 28.26 4.33
C GLY A 483 -12.79 29.65 3.71
N ILE A 484 -12.58 29.75 2.40
CA ILE A 484 -12.45 31.06 1.73
C ILE A 484 -13.71 31.90 1.91
N LEU A 485 -14.89 31.28 1.80
CA LEU A 485 -16.17 31.98 2.00
C LEU A 485 -16.37 32.46 3.45
N ALA A 486 -15.75 31.79 4.42
CA ALA A 486 -15.81 32.15 5.85
C ALA A 486 -14.72 33.13 6.28
N VAL A 487 -13.57 33.12 5.60
CA VAL A 487 -12.34 33.85 5.96
C VAL A 487 -12.20 35.14 5.17
N THR A 488 -12.70 35.21 3.93
CA THR A 488 -12.96 36.53 3.35
C THR A 488 -14.07 37.15 4.17
N PRO A 489 -13.93 38.39 4.67
CA PRO A 489 -15.10 39.19 4.93
C PRO A 489 -15.78 39.32 3.58
N SER A 490 -16.69 38.41 3.31
CA SER A 490 -17.74 38.67 2.37
C SER A 490 -18.25 40.05 2.76
N ARG A 491 -18.55 40.88 1.77
CA ARG A 491 -19.43 42.04 1.93
C ARG A 491 -20.77 41.69 2.62
N THR A 492 -21.00 40.45 3.04
CA THR A 492 -21.93 40.13 4.10
C THR A 492 -21.26 40.35 5.46
N GLU A 493 -21.18 41.62 5.88
CA GLU A 493 -21.17 41.96 7.30
C GLU A 493 -22.20 41.06 8.01
N LYS A 494 -21.74 40.39 9.08
CA LYS A 494 -22.60 39.64 9.99
C LYS A 494 -23.66 40.62 10.48
N TYR A 495 -24.89 40.43 10.03
CA TYR A 495 -26.00 41.20 10.55
C TYR A 495 -26.42 40.54 11.87
N THR A 496 -26.48 41.31 12.95
CA THR A 496 -27.17 40.94 14.18
C THR A 496 -28.65 41.21 13.95
N ALA A 497 -29.39 40.20 13.51
CA ALA A 497 -30.86 40.24 13.59
C ALA A 497 -31.25 39.78 14.99
N GLU A 498 -31.64 40.72 15.85
CA GLU A 498 -32.19 40.39 17.16
C GLU A 498 -33.67 40.05 16.99
N ARG A 499 -34.03 38.80 17.31
CA ARG A 499 -35.43 38.35 17.32
C ARG A 499 -36.06 38.75 18.64
N GLY A 500 -37.06 39.63 18.60
CA GLY A 500 -37.95 39.91 19.71
C GLY A 500 -39.17 38.97 19.73
N LYS A 501 -39.97 39.03 20.80
CA LYS A 501 -41.18 38.20 20.97
C LYS A 501 -42.36 38.61 20.04
N HIS A 502 -42.37 39.83 19.53
CA HIS A 502 -43.46 40.39 18.71
C HIS A 502 -42.97 41.08 17.42
N GLY A 503 -41.71 40.85 17.04
CA GLY A 503 -41.03 41.54 15.94
C GLY A 503 -39.53 41.32 16.02
N GLY A 504 -38.78 41.93 15.11
CA GLY A 504 -37.32 41.91 15.18
C GLY A 504 -36.72 43.17 14.59
N GLU A 505 -35.56 43.56 15.11
CA GLU A 505 -34.80 44.66 14.56
C GLU A 505 -33.55 44.10 13.89
N PHE A 506 -33.24 44.62 12.71
CA PHE A 506 -31.96 44.38 12.08
C PHE A 506 -31.46 45.65 11.43
N GLU A 507 -30.21 45.97 11.69
CA GLU A 507 -29.54 47.06 11.00
C GLU A 507 -28.94 46.52 9.70
N VAL A 508 -29.24 47.19 8.60
CA VAL A 508 -28.55 46.92 7.34
C VAL A 508 -27.56 48.06 7.11
N PRO A 509 -26.25 47.78 7.20
CA PRO A 509 -25.21 48.73 6.80
C PRO A 509 -25.24 48.88 5.27
N ILE A 510 -26.17 49.69 4.77
CA ILE A 510 -26.24 50.08 3.36
C ILE A 510 -25.83 51.54 3.29
N LYS A 511 -24.69 51.82 2.64
CA LYS A 511 -24.33 53.18 2.23
C LYS A 511 -25.30 53.64 1.13
N ILE A 512 -26.43 54.20 1.54
CA ILE A 512 -27.38 54.82 0.62
C ILE A 512 -26.97 56.28 0.46
N HIS A 513 -26.13 56.56 -0.55
CA HIS A 513 -25.66 57.92 -0.83
C HIS A 513 -26.80 58.90 -1.20
N ASP A 514 -27.94 58.38 -1.68
CA ASP A 514 -29.11 59.20 -2.02
C ASP A 514 -30.41 58.51 -1.56
N TRP A 515 -30.87 58.91 -0.37
CA TRP A 515 -32.09 58.37 0.27
C TRP A 515 -33.33 58.61 -0.60
N ASN A 516 -33.42 59.74 -1.30
CA ASN A 516 -34.59 60.07 -2.12
C ASN A 516 -34.71 59.17 -3.35
N ASN A 517 -33.58 58.82 -3.98
CA ASN A 517 -33.59 57.86 -5.09
C ASN A 517 -33.90 56.43 -4.62
N PHE A 518 -33.52 56.05 -3.41
CA PHE A 518 -33.91 54.77 -2.81
C PHE A 518 -35.42 54.71 -2.53
N LYS A 519 -36.02 55.81 -2.05
CA LYS A 519 -37.49 55.93 -1.91
C LYS A 519 -38.19 55.73 -3.26
N ARG A 520 -37.70 56.38 -4.32
CA ARG A 520 -38.26 56.23 -5.68
C ARG A 520 -38.13 54.81 -6.20
N PHE A 521 -37.03 54.14 -5.92
CA PHE A 521 -36.82 52.73 -6.29
C PHE A 521 -37.82 51.80 -5.62
N LEU A 522 -38.04 51.94 -4.30
CA LEU A 522 -39.02 51.10 -3.59
C LEU A 522 -40.46 51.38 -4.07
N LYS A 523 -40.82 52.64 -4.33
CA LYS A 523 -42.11 52.99 -4.94
C LYS A 523 -42.27 52.47 -6.36
N GLY A 524 -41.21 52.47 -7.18
CA GLY A 524 -41.24 51.97 -8.56
C GLY A 524 -41.41 50.45 -8.69
N ILE A 525 -41.24 49.73 -7.58
CA ILE A 525 -41.33 48.27 -7.47
C ILE A 525 -42.63 47.82 -6.77
N GLU A 526 -43.45 48.77 -6.33
CA GLU A 526 -44.75 48.52 -5.72
C GLU A 526 -45.64 47.66 -6.64
N GLY A 527 -46.24 46.61 -6.07
CA GLY A 527 -47.11 45.66 -6.78
C GLY A 527 -46.38 44.63 -7.65
N LYS A 528 -45.06 44.72 -7.86
CA LYS A 528 -44.29 43.81 -8.72
C LYS A 528 -43.61 42.69 -7.92
N HIS A 529 -43.53 41.49 -8.50
CA HIS A 529 -42.66 40.43 -7.98
C HIS A 529 -41.21 40.74 -8.32
N VAL A 530 -40.42 41.00 -7.29
CA VAL A 530 -39.03 41.50 -7.42
C VAL A 530 -38.02 40.37 -7.38
N GLU A 531 -38.29 39.38 -6.54
CA GLU A 531 -37.55 38.13 -6.41
C GLU A 531 -38.52 37.01 -6.05
N ALA A 532 -38.20 35.77 -6.43
CA ALA A 532 -39.00 34.60 -6.04
C ALA A 532 -39.16 34.53 -4.51
N GLY A 533 -40.42 34.63 -4.06
CA GLY A 533 -40.84 34.58 -2.67
C GLY A 533 -40.95 35.92 -1.92
N ILE A 534 -40.72 37.08 -2.56
CA ILE A 534 -40.99 38.41 -1.96
C ILE A 534 -41.77 39.32 -2.92
N LYS A 535 -42.78 40.00 -2.38
CA LYS A 535 -43.56 41.03 -3.07
C LYS A 535 -43.72 42.27 -2.17
N ILE A 536 -43.39 43.45 -2.71
CA ILE A 536 -43.63 44.73 -2.04
C ILE A 536 -45.03 45.20 -2.44
N LEU A 537 -45.95 45.23 -1.48
CA LEU A 537 -47.36 45.51 -1.72
C LEU A 537 -47.67 47.00 -1.68
N LYS A 538 -47.11 47.70 -0.70
CA LYS A 538 -47.37 49.13 -0.50
C LYS A 538 -46.18 49.81 0.16
N VAL A 539 -45.86 51.04 -0.24
CA VAL A 539 -44.81 51.85 0.39
C VAL A 539 -45.39 53.19 0.82
N THR A 540 -45.49 53.42 2.14
CA THR A 540 -45.96 54.69 2.72
C THR A 540 -44.85 55.40 3.45
N GLU A 541 -44.96 56.72 3.55
CA GLU A 541 -44.02 57.55 4.29
C GLU A 541 -44.78 58.25 5.41
N GLU A 542 -44.34 58.04 6.65
CA GLU A 542 -44.93 58.62 7.85
C GLU A 542 -43.79 59.14 8.74
N ASN A 543 -43.83 60.42 9.10
CA ASN A 543 -42.87 61.07 10.01
C ASN A 543 -41.38 60.85 9.65
N GLY A 544 -41.04 60.91 8.35
CA GLY A 544 -39.67 60.72 7.87
C GLY A 544 -39.16 59.27 7.87
N LYS A 545 -39.97 58.30 8.34
CA LYS A 545 -39.72 56.87 8.23
C LYS A 545 -40.46 56.29 7.02
N LEU A 546 -39.82 55.37 6.32
CA LEU A 546 -40.44 54.69 5.18
C LEU A 546 -40.97 53.32 5.62
N LYS A 547 -42.28 53.09 5.46
CA LYS A 547 -42.93 51.82 5.78
C LYS A 547 -43.20 51.05 4.48
N ALA A 548 -42.67 49.84 4.40
CA ALA A 548 -42.91 48.94 3.28
C ALA A 548 -43.70 47.71 3.76
N LEU A 549 -44.89 47.51 3.22
CA LEU A 549 -45.67 46.28 3.40
C LEU A 549 -45.12 45.21 2.44
N VAL A 550 -44.62 44.11 2.99
CA VAL A 550 -43.93 43.06 2.24
C VAL A 550 -44.56 41.71 2.52
N ALA A 551 -45.06 41.08 1.47
CA ALA A 551 -45.47 39.68 1.49
C ALA A 551 -44.27 38.78 1.21
N CYS A 552 -44.06 37.77 2.06
CA CYS A 552 -43.00 36.79 1.88
C CYS A 552 -43.55 35.36 2.01
N GLY A 553 -43.30 34.54 0.99
CA GLY A 553 -43.81 33.16 0.90
C GLY A 553 -43.91 32.68 -0.55
N ILE A 554 -43.97 31.35 -0.74
CA ILE A 554 -44.18 30.73 -2.07
C ILE A 554 -45.56 30.07 -2.13
N GLU A 555 -45.94 29.32 -1.08
CA GLU A 555 -47.24 28.64 -0.98
C GLU A 555 -48.21 29.32 0.00
N ARG A 556 -47.68 29.92 1.09
CA ARG A 556 -48.40 30.75 2.05
C ARG A 556 -47.59 32.01 2.31
N GLU A 557 -48.20 33.16 2.13
CA GLU A 557 -47.54 34.46 2.30
C GLU A 557 -47.78 35.01 3.72
N ALA A 558 -46.70 35.40 4.40
CA ALA A 558 -46.76 36.19 5.63
C ALA A 558 -46.53 37.66 5.32
N LEU A 559 -47.30 38.54 5.96
CA LEU A 559 -47.33 39.98 5.70
C LEU A 559 -46.54 40.74 6.77
N TYR A 560 -45.40 41.30 6.36
CA TYR A 560 -44.51 42.07 7.21
C TYR A 560 -44.63 43.57 6.93
N ILE A 561 -44.53 44.38 7.98
CA ILE A 561 -44.28 45.81 7.90
C ILE A 561 -42.80 46.03 8.20
N PHE A 562 -42.04 46.45 7.18
CA PHE A 562 -40.67 46.91 7.34
C PHE A 562 -40.66 48.44 7.51
N THR A 563 -40.27 48.92 8.69
CA THR A 563 -40.08 50.34 8.96
C THR A 563 -38.60 50.67 8.82
N LEU A 564 -38.25 51.45 7.79
CA LEU A 564 -36.89 51.84 7.49
C LEU A 564 -36.60 53.24 8.04
N THR A 565 -35.56 53.34 8.87
CA THR A 565 -35.06 54.59 9.44
C THR A 565 -33.63 54.84 8.94
N HIS A 566 -33.40 56.01 8.33
CA HIS A 566 -32.09 56.39 7.79
C HIS A 566 -31.21 56.96 8.90
N LEU A 567 -30.03 56.36 9.12
CA LEU A 567 -29.05 56.77 10.13
C LEU A 567 -27.80 57.42 9.52
N GLY A 568 -27.86 57.85 8.25
CA GLY A 568 -26.73 58.48 7.55
C GLY A 568 -25.97 57.50 6.66
N GLU A 569 -25.15 56.63 7.25
CA GLU A 569 -24.39 55.60 6.51
C GLU A 569 -25.05 54.21 6.53
N SER A 570 -26.10 54.04 7.34
CA SER A 570 -26.84 52.78 7.50
C SER A 570 -28.36 53.01 7.50
N VAL A 571 -29.10 51.92 7.28
CA VAL A 571 -30.56 51.91 7.41
C VAL A 571 -30.95 50.90 8.47
N LYS A 572 -31.55 51.39 9.56
CA LYS A 572 -32.16 50.54 10.57
C LYS A 572 -33.52 50.07 10.08
N ILE A 573 -33.77 48.76 10.13
CA ILE A 573 -35.04 48.17 9.70
C ILE A 573 -35.70 47.47 10.88
N GLU A 574 -36.88 47.95 11.23
CA GLU A 574 -37.75 47.36 12.25
C GLU A 574 -38.82 46.53 11.55
N VAL A 575 -38.98 45.27 11.94
CA VAL A 575 -39.91 44.31 11.33
C VAL A 575 -41.03 43.98 12.30
N ALA A 576 -42.27 44.20 11.87
CA ALA A 576 -43.47 43.78 12.58
C ALA A 576 -44.39 42.97 11.65
N GLY A 577 -45.30 42.19 12.23
CA GLY A 577 -46.43 41.62 11.47
C GLY A 577 -47.49 42.70 11.22
N GLU A 578 -48.23 42.62 10.11
CA GLU A 578 -49.22 43.66 9.75
C GLU A 578 -50.34 43.85 10.79
N LYS A 579 -50.82 42.75 11.38
CA LYS A 579 -51.88 42.76 12.40
C LYS A 579 -51.43 42.11 13.70
N THR A 580 -50.97 40.85 13.63
CA THR A 580 -50.44 40.10 14.77
C THR A 580 -49.27 39.22 14.32
N TRP A 581 -48.28 39.05 15.19
CA TRP A 581 -47.15 38.18 14.91
C TRP A 581 -47.54 36.71 15.06
N THR A 582 -47.57 35.95 13.96
CA THR A 582 -47.98 34.53 13.94
C THR A 582 -46.79 33.58 13.77
N ALA A 583 -47.01 32.27 13.94
CA ALA A 583 -45.97 31.25 13.76
C ALA A 583 -45.34 31.26 12.35
N GLU A 584 -46.12 31.60 11.32
CA GLU A 584 -45.62 31.74 9.93
C GLU A 584 -44.66 32.93 9.80
N HIS A 585 -44.86 34.01 10.57
CA HIS A 585 -43.93 35.13 10.61
C HIS A 585 -42.59 34.71 11.23
N SER A 586 -42.63 33.92 12.31
CA SER A 586 -41.39 33.39 12.92
C SER A 586 -40.64 32.45 11.99
N ARG A 587 -41.37 31.56 11.29
CA ARG A 587 -40.80 30.59 10.33
C ARG A 587 -40.14 31.27 9.14
N LEU A 588 -40.77 32.30 8.58
CA LEU A 588 -40.32 32.95 7.35
C LEU A 588 -39.44 34.19 7.59
N TYR A 589 -39.21 34.58 8.85
CA TYR A 589 -38.46 35.78 9.22
C TYR A 589 -37.07 35.85 8.58
N ASP A 590 -36.24 34.82 8.74
CA ASP A 590 -34.88 34.82 8.19
C ASP A 590 -34.86 34.89 6.67
N LEU A 591 -35.85 34.26 6.02
CA LEU A 591 -35.99 34.29 4.58
C LEU A 591 -36.38 35.69 4.10
N ALA A 592 -37.36 36.31 4.77
CA ALA A 592 -37.84 37.66 4.49
C ALA A 592 -36.70 38.69 4.63
N VAL A 593 -35.96 38.64 5.74
CA VAL A 593 -34.81 39.52 6.02
C VAL A 593 -33.70 39.33 4.97
N ARG A 594 -33.32 38.09 4.65
CA ARG A 594 -32.26 37.81 3.66
C ARG A 594 -32.64 38.29 2.25
N LYS A 595 -33.88 38.06 1.83
CA LYS A 595 -34.38 38.41 0.50
C LYS A 595 -34.57 39.93 0.36
N PHE A 596 -35.11 40.59 1.39
CA PHE A 596 -35.22 42.04 1.42
C PHE A 596 -33.84 42.72 1.39
N ARG A 597 -32.87 42.21 2.17
CA ARG A 597 -31.47 42.69 2.10
C ARG A 597 -30.88 42.55 0.69
N LYS A 598 -31.08 41.40 0.03
CA LYS A 598 -30.59 41.16 -1.33
C LYS A 598 -31.19 42.16 -2.34
N LEU A 599 -32.47 42.46 -2.18
CA LEU A 599 -33.17 43.49 -2.95
C LEU A 599 -32.56 44.88 -2.70
N ALA A 600 -32.32 45.25 -1.44
CA ALA A 600 -31.72 46.53 -1.09
C ALA A 600 -30.25 46.66 -1.58
N LEU A 601 -29.48 45.57 -1.59
CA LEU A 601 -28.12 45.54 -2.15
C LEU A 601 -28.09 45.59 -3.69
N LYS A 602 -29.13 45.10 -4.38
CA LYS A 602 -29.25 45.25 -5.84
C LYS A 602 -29.36 46.72 -6.24
N TYR A 603 -29.96 47.56 -5.40
CA TYR A 603 -30.01 49.01 -5.64
C TYR A 603 -28.60 49.63 -5.61
N THR A 604 -27.78 49.32 -4.60
CA THR A 604 -26.42 49.87 -4.48
C THR A 604 -25.46 49.41 -5.59
N LEU A 605 -25.70 48.23 -6.19
CA LEU A 605 -24.91 47.77 -7.35
C LEU A 605 -25.33 48.46 -8.67
N LYS A 606 -26.61 48.83 -8.82
CA LYS A 606 -27.12 49.48 -10.03
C LYS A 606 -26.76 50.96 -10.12
N THR A 607 -26.48 51.65 -9.03
CA THR A 607 -26.05 53.06 -9.01
C THR A 607 -24.67 53.34 -9.64
N SER A 608 -24.07 52.38 -10.34
CA SER A 608 -23.00 52.65 -11.32
C SER A 608 -23.55 53.13 -12.68
N GLN A 609 -24.87 53.13 -12.90
CA GLN A 609 -25.53 53.78 -14.04
C GLN A 609 -26.86 54.43 -13.61
N PRO A 610 -27.16 55.67 -14.04
CA PRO A 610 -28.43 56.33 -13.71
C PRO A 610 -29.62 55.58 -14.32
N TYR A 611 -30.67 55.40 -13.52
CA TYR A 611 -31.92 54.76 -13.95
C TYR A 611 -32.72 55.72 -14.83
N THR A 612 -32.77 55.46 -16.14
CA THR A 612 -33.78 56.03 -17.03
C THR A 612 -35.02 55.14 -17.00
N PRO A 613 -36.21 55.65 -16.63
CA PRO A 613 -37.44 54.89 -16.78
C PRO A 613 -37.66 54.62 -18.27
N LYS A 614 -37.85 53.36 -18.66
CA LYS A 614 -38.39 53.04 -19.98
C LYS A 614 -39.83 53.56 -20.01
N SER A 615 -40.08 54.57 -20.83
CA SER A 615 -41.42 54.88 -21.32
C SER A 615 -41.94 53.66 -22.09
N SER A 616 -43.23 53.39 -21.91
CA SER A 616 -44.04 52.38 -22.61
C SER A 616 -43.74 52.29 -24.10
#